data_AF-A0A9P1KJK6-F1
#
_entry.id   AF-A0A9P1KJK6-F1
#
_cell.length_a   1.000
_cell.length_b   1.000
_cell.length_c   1.000
_cell.angle_alpha   90.00
_cell.angle_beta   90.00
_cell.angle_gamma   90.00
#
_symmetry.space_group_name_H-M   'P 1'
#
loop_
_entity.id
_entity.type
_entity.pdbx_description
1 polymer ?
#
loop_
_entity_poly.entity_id
_entity_poly.type
_entity_poly.pdbx_seq_one_letter_code
_entity_poly.pdbx_strand_id
1 'polypeptide(L)'
;MSGRNFLGRLLDGAAVEWNTLGEIAEINTGQKPTEIFDNATDYDYINAGTTRSGYTASSNCEGDTVTTPYRGQGGICYVGYQKTPFWLGPLCYKLRSTDEALLINKYLFYFLQSESDLLLGLKKEGGVPAVNKSDLAKLEIPIPPLAIQAEIVRILDTFTALTAELTAELSDRQKQYNYYSDLLLTFPKTEA
;
A
#
# COMPACT_ATOMS: atom_id res chain seq x y z
N MET A 1 25.65 -20.86 19.15
CA MET A 1 24.55 -21.03 18.18
C MET A 1 24.36 -19.69 17.48
N SER A 2 24.53 -19.64 16.17
CA SER A 2 24.66 -18.39 15.40
C SER A 2 23.42 -17.51 15.55
N GLY A 3 23.58 -16.31 16.10
CA GLY A 3 22.55 -15.29 16.28
C GLY A 3 22.17 -14.62 14.95
N ARG A 4 21.66 -15.39 13.99
CA ARG A 4 21.07 -14.82 12.77
C ARG A 4 19.73 -14.19 13.11
N ASN A 5 19.53 -12.95 12.66
CA ASN A 5 18.23 -12.28 12.71
C ASN A 5 17.19 -13.05 11.87
N PHE A 6 15.90 -12.70 11.98
CA PHE A 6 14.82 -13.41 11.29
C PHE A 6 15.06 -13.53 9.78
N LEU A 7 15.45 -12.44 9.12
CA LEU A 7 15.76 -12.43 7.68
C LEU A 7 16.94 -13.33 7.33
N GLY A 8 18.01 -13.35 8.12
CA GLY A 8 19.15 -14.25 7.89
C GLY A 8 18.82 -15.73 8.07
N ARG A 9 17.78 -16.07 8.84
CA ARG A 9 17.24 -17.44 8.91
C ARG A 9 16.34 -17.75 7.71
N LEU A 10 15.52 -16.79 7.29
CA LEU A 10 14.61 -16.94 6.16
C LEU A 10 15.37 -17.09 4.82
N LEU A 11 16.46 -16.33 4.66
CA LEU A 11 17.31 -16.43 3.48
C LEU A 11 18.11 -17.74 3.44
N ASP A 12 18.45 -18.30 4.59
CA ASP A 12 19.25 -19.53 4.73
C ASP A 12 20.49 -19.62 3.82
N GLY A 13 21.18 -18.49 3.62
CA GLY A 13 22.36 -18.41 2.74
C GLY A 13 22.06 -18.26 1.25
N ALA A 14 20.79 -18.15 0.85
CA ALA A 14 20.42 -17.73 -0.49
C ALA A 14 20.99 -16.35 -0.81
N ALA A 15 21.48 -16.20 -2.05
CA ALA A 15 21.95 -14.92 -2.56
C ALA A 15 20.77 -13.94 -2.72
N VAL A 16 21.06 -12.65 -2.50
CA VAL A 16 20.13 -11.55 -2.76
C VAL A 16 20.79 -10.67 -3.81
N GLU A 17 20.17 -10.60 -4.97
CA GLU A 17 20.60 -9.69 -6.03
C GLU A 17 20.02 -8.30 -5.78
N TRP A 18 20.67 -7.27 -6.33
CA TRP A 18 20.21 -5.90 -6.22
C TRP A 18 20.04 -5.34 -7.62
N ASN A 19 18.84 -4.85 -7.92
CA ASN A 19 18.51 -4.27 -9.20
C ASN A 19 17.89 -2.90 -8.99
N THR A 20 18.07 -2.00 -9.96
CA THR A 20 17.38 -0.71 -9.89
C THR A 20 15.91 -0.90 -10.25
N LEU A 21 15.03 -0.15 -9.58
CA LEU A 21 13.58 -0.26 -9.80
C LEU A 21 13.20 -0.05 -11.27
N GLY A 22 13.89 0.85 -11.97
CA GLY A 22 13.64 1.14 -13.38
C GLY A 22 13.99 0.00 -14.35
N GLU A 23 14.83 -0.97 -13.94
CA GLU A 23 15.17 -2.14 -14.75
C GLU A 23 14.12 -3.26 -14.62
N ILE A 24 13.48 -3.36 -13.45
CA ILE A 24 12.63 -4.50 -13.08
C ILE A 24 11.14 -4.16 -12.96
N ALA A 25 10.77 -2.89 -13.08
CA ALA A 25 9.39 -2.44 -12.97
C ALA A 25 9.04 -1.30 -13.93
N GLU A 26 7.81 -1.36 -14.46
CA GLU A 26 7.19 -0.25 -15.17
C GLU A 26 6.83 0.87 -14.19
N ILE A 27 7.28 2.10 -14.48
CA ILE A 27 6.95 3.30 -13.69
C ILE A 27 6.19 4.29 -14.56
N ASN A 28 4.87 4.30 -14.53
CA ASN A 28 4.05 5.15 -15.40
C ASN A 28 2.96 5.88 -14.61
N THR A 29 2.47 7.00 -15.12
CA THR A 29 1.29 7.69 -14.59
C THR A 29 0.06 7.34 -15.41
N GLY A 30 -1.12 7.61 -14.85
CA GLY A 30 -2.37 7.50 -15.58
C GLY A 30 -2.86 8.86 -16.09
N GLN A 31 -4.18 9.00 -16.19
CA GLN A 31 -4.84 10.17 -16.75
C GLN A 31 -6.04 10.59 -15.91
N LYS A 32 -6.45 11.86 -16.02
CA LYS A 32 -7.64 12.34 -15.31
C LYS A 32 -8.90 11.67 -15.89
N PRO A 33 -9.79 11.09 -15.07
CA PRO A 33 -11.05 10.55 -15.55
C PRO A 33 -12.00 11.67 -16.02
N THR A 34 -12.91 11.33 -16.93
CA THR A 34 -13.93 12.27 -17.42
C THR A 34 -14.96 12.59 -16.34
N GLU A 35 -15.32 11.60 -15.53
CA GLU A 35 -16.30 11.72 -14.45
C GLU A 35 -15.74 11.05 -13.18
N ILE A 36 -16.02 11.64 -12.01
CA ILE A 36 -15.61 11.16 -10.69
C ILE A 36 -16.87 11.08 -9.83
N PHE A 37 -17.10 9.91 -9.24
CA PHE A 37 -18.23 9.69 -8.34
C PHE A 37 -17.76 9.70 -6.88
N ASP A 38 -18.60 10.27 -6.00
CA ASP A 38 -18.37 10.23 -4.54
C ASP A 38 -18.84 8.90 -3.93
N ASN A 39 -19.86 8.29 -4.53
CA ASN A 39 -20.39 6.99 -4.12
C ASN A 39 -19.62 5.86 -4.79
N ALA A 40 -19.53 4.72 -4.08
CA ALA A 40 -18.82 3.56 -4.56
C ALA A 40 -19.37 3.06 -5.91
N THR A 41 -18.44 2.78 -6.82
CA THR A 41 -18.69 2.07 -8.09
C THR A 41 -17.70 0.89 -8.18
N ASP A 42 -17.60 0.25 -9.34
CA ASP A 42 -16.74 -0.92 -9.53
C ASP A 42 -15.23 -0.62 -9.47
N TYR A 43 -14.81 0.64 -9.68
CA TYR A 43 -13.39 1.00 -9.73
C TYR A 43 -13.04 2.20 -8.86
N ASP A 44 -11.93 2.06 -8.13
CA ASP A 44 -11.33 3.13 -7.35
C ASP A 44 -10.55 4.10 -8.23
N TYR A 45 -10.66 5.39 -7.95
CA TYR A 45 -9.80 6.42 -8.53
C TYR A 45 -8.60 6.69 -7.61
N ILE A 46 -7.41 6.29 -8.04
CA ILE A 46 -6.16 6.47 -7.28
C ILE A 46 -5.33 7.57 -7.93
N ASN A 47 -5.12 8.69 -7.24
CA ASN A 47 -4.44 9.85 -7.82
C ASN A 47 -3.48 10.57 -6.86
N ALA A 48 -3.98 11.13 -5.76
CA ALA A 48 -3.17 11.84 -4.77
C ALA A 48 -3.67 11.53 -3.36
N GLY A 49 -2.82 11.79 -2.35
CA GLY A 49 -3.14 11.47 -0.95
C GLY A 49 -2.90 10.00 -0.59
N THR A 50 -3.29 9.63 0.62
CA THR A 50 -3.11 8.27 1.18
C THR A 50 -4.33 7.37 0.98
N THR A 51 -5.40 7.92 0.42
CA THR A 51 -6.68 7.23 0.16
C THR A 51 -7.08 7.43 -1.30
N ARG A 52 -8.09 6.68 -1.74
CA ARG A 52 -8.71 6.91 -3.05
C ARG A 52 -9.24 8.35 -3.16
N SER A 53 -9.21 8.89 -4.36
CA SER A 53 -9.65 10.24 -4.72
C SER A 53 -11.08 10.28 -5.28
N GLY A 54 -11.81 9.15 -5.21
CA GLY A 54 -13.18 8.97 -5.71
C GLY A 54 -13.34 7.60 -6.37
N TYR A 55 -14.37 7.47 -7.18
CA TYR A 55 -14.68 6.27 -7.96
C TYR A 55 -14.91 6.58 -9.45
N THR A 56 -14.76 5.58 -10.30
CA THR A 56 -14.96 5.68 -11.76
C THR A 56 -15.74 4.49 -12.31
N ALA A 57 -16.53 4.71 -13.36
CA ALA A 57 -17.32 3.66 -14.02
C ALA A 57 -16.48 2.63 -14.82
N SER A 58 -15.18 2.90 -15.01
CA SER A 58 -14.25 2.02 -15.72
C SER A 58 -12.86 2.07 -15.08
N SER A 59 -11.99 1.14 -15.46
CA SER A 59 -10.56 1.13 -15.12
C SER A 59 -9.70 1.56 -16.30
N ASN A 60 -8.47 2.00 -16.00
CA ASN A 60 -7.40 2.20 -16.99
C ASN A 60 -6.10 1.49 -16.60
N CYS A 61 -6.08 0.80 -15.45
CA CYS A 61 -4.95 0.10 -14.92
C CYS A 61 -5.42 -1.23 -14.32
N GLU A 62 -4.64 -2.28 -14.58
CA GLU A 62 -4.85 -3.60 -13.98
C GLU A 62 -4.57 -3.57 -12.47
N GLY A 63 -5.08 -4.59 -11.78
CA GLY A 63 -4.74 -4.86 -10.38
C GLY A 63 -3.30 -5.37 -10.23
N ASP A 64 -3.02 -5.99 -9.09
CA ASP A 64 -1.67 -6.42 -8.68
C ASP A 64 -0.60 -5.34 -8.93
N THR A 65 -0.92 -4.11 -8.54
CA THR A 65 -0.12 -2.93 -8.89
C THR A 65 0.19 -2.11 -7.64
N VAL A 66 1.47 -1.76 -7.47
CA VAL A 66 1.89 -0.83 -6.42
C VAL A 66 1.68 0.59 -6.92
N THR A 67 1.22 1.48 -6.04
CA THR A 67 0.93 2.88 -6.39
C THR A 67 1.65 3.82 -5.43
N THR A 68 2.22 4.90 -5.96
CA THR A 68 2.81 5.96 -5.13
C THR A 68 2.47 7.35 -5.68
N PRO A 69 1.72 8.20 -4.94
CA PRO A 69 1.53 9.59 -5.30
C PRO A 69 2.89 10.29 -5.35
N TYR A 70 3.17 10.94 -6.48
CA TYR A 70 4.48 11.53 -6.71
C TYR A 70 4.46 13.04 -6.72
N ARG A 71 3.29 13.69 -6.75
CA ARG A 71 3.15 15.14 -6.79
C ARG A 71 1.88 15.60 -6.09
N GLY A 72 1.97 16.62 -5.25
CA GLY A 72 0.81 17.18 -4.54
C GLY A 72 1.18 17.83 -3.22
N GLN A 73 0.17 18.24 -2.44
CA GLN A 73 0.39 18.84 -1.11
C GLN A 73 0.29 17.83 0.04
N GLY A 74 -0.07 16.57 -0.23
CA GLY A 74 -0.18 15.52 0.79
C GLY A 74 -0.12 14.11 0.20
N GLY A 75 0.33 13.16 1.00
CA GLY A 75 0.43 11.73 0.65
C GLY A 75 1.52 11.36 -0.36
N ILE A 76 2.45 12.27 -0.66
CA ILE A 76 3.60 11.94 -1.51
C ILE A 76 4.40 10.82 -0.87
N CYS A 77 4.88 9.88 -1.69
CA CYS A 77 5.59 8.68 -1.26
C CYS A 77 4.76 7.68 -0.46
N TYR A 78 3.45 7.90 -0.28
CA TYR A 78 2.59 6.88 0.27
C TYR A 78 2.59 5.65 -0.64
N VAL A 79 2.85 4.48 -0.08
CA VAL A 79 2.90 3.22 -0.82
C VAL A 79 1.57 2.51 -0.65
N GLY A 80 0.77 2.48 -1.73
CA GLY A 80 -0.47 1.73 -1.82
C GLY A 80 -0.32 0.47 -2.67
N TYR A 81 -1.23 -0.48 -2.51
CA TYR A 81 -1.33 -1.67 -3.34
C TYR A 81 -2.77 -1.85 -3.82
N GLN A 82 -2.94 -1.90 -5.14
CA GLN A 82 -4.23 -2.08 -5.79
C GLN A 82 -4.37 -3.54 -6.20
N LYS A 83 -5.19 -4.28 -5.46
CA LYS A 83 -5.41 -5.72 -5.70
C LYS A 83 -6.24 -5.96 -6.95
N THR A 84 -7.25 -5.12 -7.19
CA THR A 84 -8.18 -5.20 -8.31
C THR A 84 -7.89 -4.09 -9.33
N PRO A 85 -8.40 -4.20 -10.57
CA PRO A 85 -8.33 -3.12 -11.53
C PRO A 85 -8.88 -1.81 -10.96
N PHE A 86 -8.31 -0.70 -11.40
CA PHE A 86 -8.60 0.63 -10.87
C PHE A 86 -8.34 1.71 -11.93
N TRP A 87 -8.70 2.96 -11.62
CA TRP A 87 -8.33 4.11 -12.43
C TRP A 87 -7.13 4.83 -11.84
N LEU A 88 -6.00 4.77 -12.53
CA LEU A 88 -4.79 5.50 -12.22
C LEU A 88 -4.91 6.95 -12.71
N GLY A 89 -4.70 7.89 -11.80
CA GLY A 89 -4.67 9.32 -12.05
C GLY A 89 -3.30 9.84 -12.49
N PRO A 90 -3.23 11.10 -12.95
CA PRO A 90 -2.00 11.70 -13.46
C PRO A 90 -0.99 12.09 -12.38
N LEU A 91 -1.35 12.07 -11.10
CA LEU A 91 -0.48 12.44 -9.97
C LEU A 91 0.08 11.23 -9.20
N CYS A 92 -0.16 10.01 -9.71
CA CYS A 92 0.27 8.77 -9.11
C CYS A 92 1.12 7.96 -10.10
N TYR A 93 2.23 7.40 -9.63
CA TYR A 93 2.92 6.35 -10.38
C TYR A 93 2.30 5.00 -10.05
N LYS A 94 2.04 4.18 -11.08
CA LYS A 94 2.05 2.73 -10.95
C LYS A 94 3.49 2.23 -10.95
N LEU A 95 3.77 1.23 -10.12
CA LEU A 95 4.99 0.42 -10.12
C LEU A 95 4.54 -1.04 -10.25
N ARG A 96 4.92 -1.70 -11.34
CA ARG A 96 4.55 -3.09 -11.60
C ARG A 96 5.71 -3.82 -12.26
N SER A 97 6.02 -5.01 -11.77
CA SER A 97 7.08 -5.85 -12.28
C SER A 97 6.94 -6.06 -13.78
N THR A 98 8.06 -5.95 -14.51
CA THR A 98 8.14 -6.30 -15.92
C THR A 98 8.33 -7.81 -16.15
N ASP A 99 8.76 -8.53 -15.11
CA ASP A 99 8.96 -9.99 -15.12
C ASP A 99 8.49 -10.60 -13.79
N GLU A 100 7.34 -11.28 -13.82
CA GLU A 100 6.76 -11.96 -12.65
C GLU A 100 7.60 -13.17 -12.20
N ALA A 101 8.51 -13.67 -13.04
CA ALA A 101 9.48 -14.70 -12.65
C ALA A 101 10.66 -14.13 -11.84
N LEU A 102 10.83 -12.80 -11.82
CA LEU A 102 11.88 -12.11 -11.09
C LEU A 102 11.36 -11.45 -9.80
N LEU A 103 10.24 -10.73 -9.89
CA LEU A 103 9.74 -9.87 -8.82
C LEU A 103 8.24 -10.02 -8.62
N ILE A 104 7.84 -10.33 -7.38
CA ILE A 104 6.44 -10.33 -6.96
C ILE A 104 6.01 -8.90 -6.60
N ASN A 105 4.96 -8.39 -7.23
CA ASN A 105 4.45 -7.02 -6.99
C ASN A 105 4.09 -6.75 -5.52
N LYS A 106 3.53 -7.75 -4.84
CA LYS A 106 3.21 -7.67 -3.41
C LYS A 106 4.45 -7.60 -2.53
N TYR A 107 5.55 -8.26 -2.91
CA TYR A 107 6.83 -8.12 -2.23
C TYR A 107 7.39 -6.71 -2.43
N LEU A 108 7.37 -6.18 -3.67
CA LEU A 108 7.75 -4.80 -3.96
C LEU A 108 6.96 -3.79 -3.10
N PHE A 109 5.64 -3.99 -2.96
CA PHE A 109 4.79 -3.18 -2.09
C PHE A 109 5.31 -3.16 -0.65
N TYR A 110 5.56 -4.34 -0.06
CA TYR A 110 6.01 -4.43 1.32
C TYR A 110 7.40 -3.84 1.53
N PHE A 111 8.33 -4.08 0.60
CA PHE A 111 9.66 -3.50 0.65
C PHE A 111 9.62 -1.96 0.58
N LEU A 112 8.90 -1.40 -0.39
CA LEU A 112 8.76 0.05 -0.50
C LEU A 112 8.05 0.66 0.71
N GLN A 113 7.08 -0.05 1.29
CA GLN A 113 6.41 0.38 2.51
C GLN A 113 7.35 0.39 3.73
N SER A 114 8.29 -0.56 3.82
CA SER A 114 9.31 -0.54 4.89
C SER A 114 10.37 0.55 4.68
N GLU A 115 10.56 1.01 3.45
CA GLU A 115 11.53 2.04 3.07
C GLU A 115 10.90 3.44 2.91
N SER A 116 9.88 3.75 3.71
CA SER A 116 9.13 5.01 3.60
C SER A 116 10.02 6.25 3.75
N ASP A 117 11.01 6.21 4.64
CA ASP A 117 11.92 7.33 4.88
C ASP A 117 12.84 7.58 3.69
N LEU A 118 13.32 6.51 3.06
CA LEU A 118 14.12 6.58 1.84
C LEU A 118 13.30 7.16 0.68
N LEU A 119 12.03 6.77 0.54
CA LEU A 119 11.13 7.38 -0.45
C LEU A 119 10.90 8.86 -0.17
N LEU A 120 10.65 9.23 1.08
CA LEU A 120 10.47 10.63 1.48
C LEU A 120 11.74 11.46 1.24
N GLY A 121 12.92 10.87 1.35
CA GLY A 121 14.19 11.51 1.01
C GLY A 121 14.33 11.90 -0.47
N LEU A 122 13.57 11.28 -1.38
CA LEU A 122 13.55 11.65 -2.80
C LEU A 122 12.67 12.88 -3.09
N LYS A 123 11.86 13.32 -2.13
CA LYS A 123 10.92 14.43 -2.28
C LYS A 123 11.67 15.75 -2.42
N LYS A 124 11.33 16.52 -3.44
CA LYS A 124 11.85 17.87 -3.68
C LYS A 124 10.82 18.91 -3.29
N GLU A 125 11.24 19.94 -2.55
CA GLU A 125 10.35 20.95 -1.95
C GLU A 125 10.50 22.37 -2.52
N GLY A 126 11.28 22.56 -3.59
CA GLY A 126 11.47 23.87 -4.25
C GLY A 126 10.23 24.44 -4.99
N GLY A 127 9.04 23.89 -4.74
CA GLY A 127 7.78 24.19 -5.44
C GLY A 127 6.66 23.26 -4.96
N VAL A 128 5.69 22.93 -5.83
CA VAL A 128 4.73 21.85 -5.52
C VAL A 128 5.53 20.58 -5.26
N PRO A 129 5.46 19.99 -4.06
CA PRO A 129 6.36 18.90 -3.72
C PRO A 129 6.19 17.72 -4.67
N ALA A 130 7.32 17.12 -5.06
CA ALA A 130 7.30 16.03 -6.03
C ALA A 130 8.50 15.07 -5.93
N VAL A 131 8.30 13.85 -6.42
CA VAL A 131 9.34 12.85 -6.68
C VAL A 131 9.47 12.63 -8.18
N ASN A 132 10.69 12.78 -8.70
CA ASN A 132 10.96 12.56 -10.11
C ASN A 132 11.00 11.05 -10.41
N LYS A 133 10.40 10.62 -11.53
CA LYS A 133 10.50 9.25 -12.04
C LYS A 133 11.95 8.76 -12.14
N SER A 134 12.87 9.62 -12.57
CA SER A 134 14.29 9.29 -12.71
C SER A 134 15.00 9.00 -11.39
N ASP A 135 14.54 9.61 -10.30
CA ASP A 135 15.13 9.40 -8.98
C ASP A 135 14.53 8.14 -8.34
N LEU A 136 13.22 7.94 -8.51
CA LEU A 136 12.53 6.71 -8.10
C LEU A 136 13.06 5.47 -8.84
N ALA A 137 13.35 5.58 -10.14
CA ALA A 137 13.89 4.48 -10.95
C ALA A 137 15.27 3.99 -10.50
N LYS A 138 16.04 4.81 -9.77
CA LYS A 138 17.39 4.47 -9.28
C LYS A 138 17.38 3.74 -7.94
N LEU A 139 16.21 3.57 -7.31
CA LEU A 139 16.13 2.85 -6.05
C LEU A 139 16.58 1.41 -6.23
N GLU A 140 17.49 0.96 -5.39
CA GLU A 140 17.95 -0.43 -5.38
C GLU A 140 16.96 -1.30 -4.62
N ILE A 141 16.47 -2.33 -5.28
CA ILE A 141 15.51 -3.28 -4.73
C ILE A 141 16.24 -4.61 -4.50
N PRO A 142 16.21 -5.18 -3.28
CA PRO A 142 16.74 -6.51 -3.03
C PRO A 142 15.81 -7.56 -3.64
N ILE A 143 16.38 -8.46 -4.42
CA ILE A 143 15.69 -9.53 -5.14
C ILE A 143 16.16 -10.87 -4.56
N PRO A 144 15.59 -11.33 -3.42
CA PRO A 144 15.77 -12.69 -2.98
C PRO A 144 15.03 -13.66 -3.94
N PRO A 145 15.33 -14.96 -3.90
CA PRO A 145 14.61 -15.96 -4.69
C PRO A 145 13.08 -15.85 -4.52
N LEU A 146 12.32 -16.12 -5.58
CA LEU A 146 10.85 -16.01 -5.58
C LEU A 146 10.17 -16.73 -4.41
N ALA A 147 10.65 -17.91 -4.04
CA ALA A 147 10.10 -18.67 -2.91
C ALA A 147 10.21 -17.90 -1.59
N ILE A 148 11.31 -17.16 -1.40
CA ILE A 148 11.52 -16.32 -0.22
C ILE A 148 10.68 -15.05 -0.31
N GLN A 149 10.59 -14.41 -1.49
CA GLN A 149 9.66 -13.28 -1.70
C GLN A 149 8.21 -13.67 -1.34
N ALA A 150 7.76 -14.85 -1.80
CA ALA A 150 6.42 -15.37 -1.52
C ALA A 150 6.21 -15.66 -0.03
N GLU A 151 7.22 -16.20 0.66
CA GLU A 151 7.13 -16.45 2.10
C GLU A 151 7.08 -15.14 2.92
N ILE A 152 7.84 -14.11 2.52
CA ILE A 152 7.75 -12.76 3.09
C ILE A 152 6.33 -12.21 2.91
N VAL A 153 5.80 -12.28 1.68
CA VAL A 153 4.43 -11.84 1.38
C VAL A 153 3.42 -12.57 2.23
N ARG A 154 3.51 -13.90 2.33
CA ARG A 154 2.59 -14.72 3.14
C ARG A 154 2.57 -14.28 4.60
N ILE A 155 3.74 -14.05 5.21
CA ILE A 155 3.85 -13.62 6.60
C ILE A 155 3.24 -12.23 6.79
N LEU A 156 3.58 -11.28 5.92
CA LEU A 156 3.12 -9.90 6.03
C LEU A 156 1.62 -9.76 5.73
N ASP A 157 1.08 -10.49 4.76
CA ASP A 157 -0.36 -10.55 4.51
C ASP A 157 -1.10 -11.15 5.72
N THR A 158 -0.53 -12.18 6.37
CA THR A 158 -1.12 -12.78 7.58
C THR A 158 -1.22 -11.75 8.70
N PHE A 159 -0.16 -10.98 8.98
CA PHE A 159 -0.20 -9.93 10.00
C PHE A 159 -1.11 -8.77 9.61
N THR A 160 -1.14 -8.41 8.32
CA THR A 160 -2.03 -7.36 7.81
C THR A 160 -3.50 -7.74 8.04
N ALA A 161 -3.88 -8.99 7.72
CA ALA A 161 -5.22 -9.51 7.91
C ALA A 161 -5.61 -9.58 9.39
N LEU A 162 -4.73 -10.13 10.25
CA LEU A 162 -4.96 -10.22 11.69
C LEU A 162 -5.15 -8.83 12.33
N THR A 163 -4.35 -7.85 11.91
CA THR A 163 -4.47 -6.47 12.42
C THR A 163 -5.81 -5.84 12.02
N ALA A 164 -6.27 -6.07 10.79
CA ALA A 164 -7.57 -5.59 10.31
C ALA A 164 -8.73 -6.24 11.08
N GLU A 165 -8.68 -7.56 11.28
CA GLU A 165 -9.67 -8.31 12.05
C GLU A 165 -9.76 -7.83 13.50
N LEU A 166 -8.62 -7.68 14.19
CA LEU A 166 -8.59 -7.21 15.57
C LEU A 166 -9.10 -5.77 15.71
N THR A 167 -8.82 -4.91 14.73
CA THR A 167 -9.33 -3.53 14.74
C THR A 167 -10.85 -3.48 14.56
N ALA A 168 -11.40 -4.34 13.69
CA ALA A 168 -12.83 -4.47 13.49
C ALA A 168 -13.53 -4.99 14.77
N GLU A 169 -13.00 -6.07 15.35
CA GLU A 169 -13.53 -6.64 16.60
C GLU A 169 -13.48 -5.64 17.75
N LEU A 170 -12.40 -4.87 17.89
CA LEU A 170 -12.29 -3.83 18.91
C LEU A 170 -13.37 -2.75 18.74
N SER A 171 -13.64 -2.31 17.51
CA SER A 171 -14.71 -1.33 17.24
C SER A 171 -16.08 -1.88 17.62
N ASP A 172 -16.35 -3.14 17.29
CA ASP A 172 -17.64 -3.77 17.60
C ASP A 172 -17.79 -4.06 19.11
N ARG A 173 -16.71 -4.44 19.80
CA ARG A 173 -16.71 -4.54 21.27
C ARG A 173 -16.96 -3.21 21.94
N GLN A 174 -16.43 -2.10 21.43
CA GLN A 174 -16.71 -0.77 21.98
C GLN A 174 -18.18 -0.39 21.82
N LYS A 175 -18.79 -0.64 20.65
CA LYS A 175 -20.23 -0.43 20.44
C LYS A 175 -21.07 -1.27 21.41
N GLN A 176 -20.72 -2.54 21.55
CA GLN A 176 -21.39 -3.46 22.47
C GLN A 176 -21.27 -3.00 23.93
N TYR A 177 -20.06 -2.63 24.36
CA TYR A 177 -19.80 -2.12 25.70
C TYR A 177 -20.66 -0.88 26.00
N ASN A 178 -20.68 0.10 25.09
CA ASN A 178 -21.46 1.32 25.28
C ASN A 178 -22.96 1.02 25.39
N TYR A 179 -23.50 0.17 24.52
CA TYR A 179 -24.90 -0.23 24.57
C TYR A 179 -25.28 -0.87 25.92
N TYR A 180 -24.50 -1.84 26.40
CA TYR A 180 -24.80 -2.50 27.67
C TYR A 180 -24.53 -1.62 28.89
N SER A 181 -23.53 -0.74 28.83
CA SER A 181 -23.29 0.26 29.86
C SER A 181 -24.50 1.18 30.01
N ASP A 182 -25.01 1.73 28.89
CA ASP A 182 -26.19 2.59 28.89
C ASP A 182 -27.43 1.83 29.38
N LEU A 183 -27.62 0.58 28.94
CA LEU A 183 -28.75 -0.24 29.37
C LEU A 183 -28.74 -0.52 30.88
N LEU A 184 -27.58 -0.89 31.44
CA LEU A 184 -27.45 -1.25 32.86
C LEU A 184 -27.51 -0.03 33.78
N LEU A 185 -27.08 1.13 33.30
CA LEU A 185 -27.02 2.36 34.10
C LEU A 185 -28.22 3.30 33.87
N THR A 186 -29.13 2.95 32.95
CA THR A 186 -30.41 3.66 32.77
C THR A 186 -31.48 2.98 33.61
N PHE A 187 -31.78 3.56 34.78
CA PHE A 187 -32.84 3.08 35.66
C PHE A 187 -34.21 3.66 35.23
N PRO A 188 -35.30 2.87 35.31
CA PRO A 188 -36.64 3.40 35.13
C PRO A 188 -36.90 4.51 36.14
N LYS A 189 -37.48 5.63 35.70
CA LYS A 189 -37.90 6.69 36.61
C LYS A 189 -39.02 6.14 37.50
N THR A 190 -38.82 6.19 38.81
CA THR A 190 -39.86 5.92 39.79
C THR A 190 -41.01 6.89 39.56
N GLU A 191 -42.21 6.39 39.26
CA GLU A 191 -43.42 7.21 39.15
C GLU A 191 -43.70 7.87 40.50
N ALA A 192 -43.97 9.19 40.48
CA ALA A 192 -44.32 10.01 41.63
C ALA A 192 -45.82 10.35 41.60
#